data_AF-A0A091RDG4-F1
#
_entry.id   AF-A0A091RDG4-F1
#
_cell.length_a   1.000
_cell.length_b   1.000
_cell.length_c   1.000
_cell.angle_alpha   90.00
_cell.angle_beta   90.00
_cell.angle_gamma   90.00
#
_symmetry.space_group_name_H-M   'P 1'
#
loop_
_entity.id
_entity.type
_entity.pdbx_description
1 polymer ?
#
loop_
_entity_poly.entity_id
_entity_poly.type
_entity_poly.pdbx_seq_one_letter_code
_entity_poly.pdbx_strand_id
1 'polypeptide(L)'
;QAYWKKMNQLLQTLNQKLASLSHGQEGIVKISSAVSDKLVAFKSKPPSIQREILSVCSDPYTLAQQLTHVELERLSHIGPEEFVQAFVHKDPLDGTKTCFSEQKKTSNLEAYVKWFNRLCYLVATEICMPAKKKQRAQVIEFFIDVARECFNIGNFNSLMAIISGMNMSPVSRLKKTWSKVKTAKFFILEHQMDPTGNFYNYRTALRGAAHRSLTAHSNREKIVIPFFSLLIKDIYFLNEGCANRLPNGHVNFEKFLELAKQVGEFITWKQVECPFEQDPNIIHYLHTAPIFTEDGLYLASYESESPENQTEKDRWKSLRSTILGKT
;
A
#
# COMPACT_ATOMS: atom_id res chain seq x y z
N GLN A 1 -8.57 46.46 10.91
CA GLN A 1 -9.50 46.20 9.78
C GLN A 1 -8.84 45.56 8.56
N ALA A 2 -7.65 46.03 8.11
CA ALA A 2 -6.93 45.46 6.96
C ALA A 2 -6.47 43.99 7.16
N TYR A 3 -6.04 43.63 8.37
CA TYR A 3 -5.62 42.27 8.71
C TYR A 3 -6.74 41.24 8.57
N TRP A 4 -7.94 41.58 9.07
CA TRP A 4 -9.15 40.75 8.95
C TRP A 4 -9.57 40.52 7.50
N LYS A 5 -9.46 41.54 6.63
CA LYS A 5 -9.70 41.37 5.19
C LYS A 5 -8.69 40.41 4.55
N LYS A 6 -7.40 40.53 4.92
CA LYS A 6 -6.34 39.67 4.39
C LYS A 6 -6.48 38.21 4.84
N MET A 7 -6.87 38.00 6.10
CA MET A 7 -7.14 36.66 6.64
C MET A 7 -8.36 36.00 5.99
N ASN A 8 -9.43 36.77 5.74
CA ASN A 8 -10.61 36.25 5.04
C ASN A 8 -10.33 35.94 3.56
N GLN A 9 -9.48 36.73 2.89
CA GLN A 9 -9.01 36.41 1.54
C GLN A 9 -8.19 35.12 1.50
N LEU A 10 -7.26 34.94 2.45
CA LEU A 10 -6.47 33.69 2.58
C LEU A 10 -7.37 32.48 2.80
N LEU A 11 -8.37 32.59 3.69
CA LEU A 11 -9.34 31.53 3.95
C LEU A 11 -10.19 31.20 2.70
N GLN A 12 -10.62 32.21 1.95
CA GLN A 12 -11.35 31.98 0.69
C GLN A 12 -10.49 31.30 -0.37
N THR A 13 -9.23 31.71 -0.53
CA THR A 13 -8.30 31.07 -1.47
C THR A 13 -8.02 29.61 -1.07
N LEU A 14 -7.90 29.34 0.22
CA LEU A 14 -7.65 27.99 0.74
C LEU A 14 -8.88 27.08 0.52
N ASN A 15 -10.09 27.61 0.76
CA ASN A 15 -11.34 26.90 0.49
C ASN A 15 -11.54 26.63 -1.01
N GLN A 16 -11.18 27.57 -1.89
CA GLN A 16 -11.22 27.36 -3.35
C GLN A 16 -10.23 26.29 -3.80
N LYS A 17 -9.00 26.27 -3.23
CA LYS A 17 -8.02 25.21 -3.52
C LYS A 17 -8.51 23.84 -3.00
N LEU A 18 -9.05 23.77 -1.80
CA LEU A 18 -9.64 22.54 -1.24
C LEU A 18 -10.81 22.02 -2.09
N ALA A 19 -11.68 22.90 -2.57
CA ALA A 19 -12.77 22.54 -3.47
C ALA A 19 -12.28 22.04 -4.84
N SER A 20 -11.20 22.64 -5.38
CA SER A 20 -10.58 22.15 -6.62
C SER A 20 -9.95 20.76 -6.47
N LEU A 21 -9.38 20.46 -5.30
CA LEU A 21 -8.81 19.15 -4.97
C LEU A 21 -9.91 18.10 -4.74
N SER A 22 -11.04 18.46 -4.13
CA SER A 22 -12.19 17.56 -3.97
C SER A 22 -12.86 17.25 -5.31
N HIS A 23 -12.96 18.22 -6.23
CA HIS A 23 -13.46 17.97 -7.58
C HIS A 23 -12.50 17.11 -8.43
N GLY A 24 -11.20 17.17 -8.17
CA GLY A 24 -10.22 16.22 -8.73
C GLY A 24 -10.48 14.78 -8.28
N GLN A 25 -10.88 14.58 -7.01
CA GLN A 25 -11.31 13.27 -6.50
C GLN A 25 -12.66 12.82 -7.08
N GLU A 26 -13.63 13.72 -7.27
CA GLU A 26 -14.91 13.40 -7.92
C GLU A 26 -14.75 13.06 -9.41
N GLY A 27 -13.76 13.65 -10.10
CA GLY A 27 -13.39 13.26 -11.47
C GLY A 27 -12.89 11.82 -11.55
N ILE A 28 -12.14 11.37 -10.54
CA ILE A 28 -11.65 9.99 -10.41
C ILE A 28 -12.81 9.04 -10.07
N VAL A 29 -13.77 9.47 -9.24
CA VAL A 29 -14.99 8.70 -8.91
C VAL A 29 -15.93 8.60 -10.11
N LYS A 30 -16.06 9.66 -10.93
CA LYS A 30 -16.85 9.62 -12.18
C LYS A 30 -16.21 8.72 -13.23
N ILE A 31 -14.88 8.70 -13.34
CA ILE A 31 -14.15 7.72 -14.16
C ILE A 31 -14.41 6.30 -13.62
N SER A 32 -14.39 6.09 -12.30
CA SER A 32 -14.72 4.80 -11.67
C SER A 32 -16.19 4.37 -11.90
N SER A 33 -17.14 5.30 -11.95
CA SER A 33 -18.55 5.00 -12.29
C SER A 33 -18.74 4.68 -13.78
N ALA A 34 -18.01 5.36 -14.67
CA ALA A 34 -18.02 5.07 -16.11
C ALA A 34 -17.29 3.76 -16.46
N VAL A 35 -16.42 3.26 -15.58
CA VAL A 35 -15.85 1.89 -15.66
C VAL A 35 -16.88 0.82 -15.26
N SER A 36 -17.83 1.16 -14.37
CA SER A 36 -18.93 0.25 -13.99
C SER A 36 -19.91 0.03 -15.15
N ASP A 37 -20.12 1.03 -16.01
CA ASP A 37 -21.03 0.94 -17.18
C ASP A 37 -20.40 0.25 -18.40
N LYS A 38 -19.11 -0.13 -18.35
CA LYS A 38 -18.45 -0.93 -19.40
C LYS A 38 -18.36 -2.43 -19.09
N LEU A 39 -19.06 -2.90 -18.07
CA LEU A 39 -19.17 -4.33 -17.76
C LEU A 39 -20.12 -5.11 -18.71
N VAL A 40 -20.69 -4.44 -19.72
CA VAL A 40 -21.46 -5.07 -20.81
C VAL A 40 -20.67 -5.00 -22.12
N ALA A 41 -19.56 -5.73 -22.19
CA ALA A 41 -18.84 -5.98 -23.45
C ALA A 41 -18.16 -7.36 -23.47
N PHE A 42 -18.80 -8.38 -22.89
CA PHE A 42 -18.45 -9.78 -23.12
C PHE A 42 -19.19 -10.28 -24.36
N LYS A 43 -18.73 -9.92 -25.57
CA LYS A 43 -19.08 -10.59 -26.85
C LYS A 43 -18.37 -9.98 -28.07
N SER A 44 -17.06 -9.81 -28.00
CA SER A 44 -16.13 -9.70 -29.15
C SER A 44 -14.72 -9.60 -28.57
N LYS A 45 -13.69 -10.04 -29.30
CA LYS A 45 -12.27 -9.95 -28.89
C LYS A 45 -12.01 -8.71 -28.00
N PRO A 46 -11.32 -8.86 -26.84
CA PRO A 46 -11.11 -7.74 -25.95
C PRO A 46 -10.44 -6.59 -26.72
N PRO A 47 -10.85 -5.33 -26.52
CA PRO A 47 -10.14 -4.20 -27.11
C PRO A 47 -8.68 -4.29 -26.65
N SER A 48 -7.78 -4.20 -27.63
CA SER A 48 -6.35 -4.54 -27.56
C SER A 48 -5.49 -3.57 -26.77
N ILE A 49 -5.98 -3.03 -25.65
CA ILE A 49 -5.29 -2.00 -24.85
C ILE A 49 -5.47 -2.29 -23.34
N GLN A 50 -5.13 -3.50 -22.90
CA GLN A 50 -4.59 -3.66 -21.54
C GLN A 50 -3.08 -3.65 -21.71
N ARG A 51 -2.43 -2.53 -21.39
CA ARG A 51 -0.96 -2.50 -21.31
C ARG A 51 -0.60 -3.33 -20.07
N GLU A 52 0.09 -4.45 -20.26
CA GLU A 52 0.64 -5.26 -19.16
C GLU A 52 1.80 -4.50 -18.49
N ILE A 53 2.08 -4.73 -17.21
CA ILE A 53 3.16 -4.02 -16.50
C ILE A 53 4.49 -4.07 -17.25
N LEU A 54 4.84 -5.23 -17.81
CA LEU A 54 6.09 -5.43 -18.56
C LEU A 54 6.16 -4.63 -19.88
N SER A 55 5.01 -4.20 -20.41
CA SER A 55 4.95 -3.31 -21.58
C SER A 55 5.10 -1.84 -21.21
N VAL A 56 4.79 -1.48 -19.96
CA VAL A 56 4.91 -0.12 -19.42
C VAL A 56 6.29 0.09 -18.82
N CYS A 57 6.79 -0.90 -18.08
CA CYS A 57 8.11 -0.89 -17.45
C CYS A 57 8.67 -2.32 -17.42
N SER A 58 9.73 -2.55 -18.18
CA SER A 58 10.45 -3.84 -18.20
C SER A 58 11.65 -3.88 -17.27
N ASP A 59 12.00 -2.75 -16.63
CA ASP A 59 13.15 -2.63 -15.74
C ASP A 59 12.72 -2.64 -14.26
N PRO A 60 13.08 -3.69 -13.49
CA PRO A 60 12.72 -3.79 -12.07
C PRO A 60 13.20 -2.62 -11.22
N TYR A 61 14.38 -2.07 -11.54
CA TYR A 61 14.97 -0.95 -10.80
C TYR A 61 14.12 0.31 -10.96
N THR A 62 13.75 0.64 -12.19
CA THR A 62 12.87 1.76 -12.50
C THR A 62 11.52 1.61 -11.80
N LEU A 63 10.89 0.42 -11.85
CA LEU A 63 9.59 0.24 -11.17
C LEU A 63 9.70 0.41 -9.65
N ALA A 64 10.74 -0.11 -9.01
CA ALA A 64 10.97 0.06 -7.58
C ALA A 64 11.18 1.54 -7.19
N GLN A 65 11.82 2.32 -8.05
CA GLN A 65 11.97 3.77 -7.87
C GLN A 65 10.63 4.50 -7.99
N GLN A 66 9.78 4.14 -8.96
CA GLN A 66 8.45 4.73 -9.11
C GLN A 66 7.51 4.35 -7.96
N LEU A 67 7.59 3.11 -7.46
CA LEU A 67 6.89 2.72 -6.23
C LEU A 67 7.34 3.57 -5.04
N THR A 68 8.64 3.83 -4.92
CA THR A 68 9.19 4.66 -3.85
C THR A 68 8.72 6.11 -3.93
N HIS A 69 8.57 6.67 -5.14
CA HIS A 69 7.92 7.97 -5.35
C HIS A 69 6.50 8.00 -4.80
N VAL A 70 5.67 7.01 -5.18
CA VAL A 70 4.27 6.94 -4.73
C VAL A 70 4.17 6.78 -3.21
N GLU A 71 5.05 5.97 -2.62
CA GLU A 71 5.10 5.78 -1.17
C GLU A 71 5.44 7.10 -0.45
N LEU A 72 6.53 7.78 -0.84
CA LEU A 72 6.96 9.03 -0.23
C LEU A 72 5.92 10.15 -0.41
N GLU A 73 5.29 10.24 -1.58
CA GLU A 73 4.19 11.18 -1.83
C GLU A 73 3.04 10.92 -0.85
N ARG A 74 2.57 9.68 -0.73
CA ARG A 74 1.45 9.35 0.17
C ARG A 74 1.81 9.55 1.64
N LEU A 75 3.02 9.15 2.05
CA LEU A 75 3.50 9.34 3.42
C LEU A 75 3.60 10.82 3.78
N SER A 76 3.97 11.70 2.84
CA SER A 76 4.10 13.13 3.09
C SER A 76 2.82 13.76 3.66
N HIS A 77 1.66 13.22 3.26
CA HIS A 77 0.33 13.66 3.69
C HIS A 77 -0.04 13.21 5.12
N ILE A 78 0.61 12.17 5.66
CA ILE A 78 0.28 11.65 6.99
C ILE A 78 0.90 12.54 8.06
N GLY A 79 0.06 13.18 8.86
CA GLY A 79 0.48 14.02 9.97
C GLY A 79 0.65 13.25 11.29
N PRO A 80 1.48 13.73 12.23
CA PRO A 80 1.61 13.13 13.56
C PRO A 80 0.26 13.09 14.33
N GLU A 81 -0.63 14.05 14.06
CA GLU A 81 -1.97 14.13 14.64
C GLU A 81 -2.85 12.94 14.27
N GLU A 82 -2.67 12.33 13.09
CA GLU A 82 -3.46 11.16 12.69
C GLU A 82 -3.11 9.94 13.54
N PHE A 83 -1.85 9.80 13.98
CA PHE A 83 -1.47 8.76 14.93
C PHE A 83 -2.13 9.00 16.28
N VAL A 84 -2.07 10.23 16.81
CA VAL A 84 -2.74 10.56 18.08
C VAL A 84 -4.24 10.26 17.99
N GLN A 85 -4.90 10.72 16.92
CA GLN A 85 -6.33 10.53 16.71
C GLN A 85 -6.73 9.05 16.52
N ALA A 86 -5.88 8.25 15.87
CA ALA A 86 -6.12 6.81 15.71
C ALA A 86 -6.14 6.04 17.03
N PHE A 87 -5.50 6.57 18.09
CA PHE A 87 -5.36 5.89 19.38
C PHE A 87 -6.12 6.58 20.53
N VAL A 88 -6.78 7.72 20.28
CA VAL A 88 -7.63 8.36 21.28
C VAL A 88 -8.78 7.43 21.64
N HIS A 89 -8.75 6.94 22.88
CA HIS A 89 -9.88 6.29 23.49
C HIS A 89 -10.97 7.33 23.74
N LYS A 90 -12.22 7.03 23.35
CA LYS A 90 -13.38 7.77 23.88
C LYS A 90 -13.44 7.46 25.38
N ASP A 91 -12.83 8.30 26.21
CA ASP A 91 -12.99 8.22 27.66
C ASP A 91 -14.48 8.45 27.98
N PRO A 92 -15.21 7.50 28.59
CA PRO A 92 -16.62 7.65 28.91
C PRO A 92 -16.89 8.79 29.91
N LEU A 93 -15.87 9.24 30.65
CA LEU A 93 -15.99 10.29 31.67
C LEU A 93 -15.75 11.70 31.12
N ASP A 94 -15.26 11.83 29.89
CA ASP A 94 -15.01 13.13 29.27
C ASP A 94 -16.27 13.64 28.56
N GLY A 95 -17.16 14.27 29.33
CA GLY A 95 -18.45 14.83 28.86
C GLY A 95 -18.33 15.96 27.83
N THR A 96 -17.12 16.31 27.39
CA THR A 96 -16.92 17.20 26.25
C THR A 96 -17.19 16.46 24.95
N LYS A 97 -18.35 16.75 24.34
CA LYS A 97 -18.59 16.50 22.92
C LYS A 97 -17.35 16.98 22.15
N THR A 98 -16.64 16.04 21.53
CA THR A 98 -15.47 16.32 20.71
C THR A 98 -15.88 17.30 19.61
N CYS A 99 -15.40 18.54 19.72
CA CYS A 99 -15.79 19.69 18.87
C CYS A 99 -15.27 19.58 17.41
N PHE A 100 -14.66 18.45 17.02
CA PHE A 100 -14.13 18.23 15.69
C PHE A 100 -14.77 16.98 15.08
N SER A 101 -15.69 17.25 14.17
CA SER A 101 -16.47 16.36 13.29
C SER A 101 -15.90 14.96 13.03
N GLU A 102 -16.77 13.96 13.11
CA GLU A 102 -16.48 12.52 12.99
C GLU A 102 -16.07 12.02 11.60
N GLN A 103 -15.98 12.87 10.56
CA GLN A 103 -15.71 12.46 9.17
C GLN A 103 -14.27 12.67 8.66
N LYS A 104 -13.35 13.27 9.44
CA LYS A 104 -11.96 13.57 8.99
C LYS A 104 -10.87 12.70 9.64
N LYS A 105 -11.26 11.62 10.33
CA LYS A 105 -10.47 11.07 11.44
C LYS A 105 -9.17 10.32 11.09
N THR A 106 -8.98 9.82 9.86
CA THR A 106 -7.78 9.04 9.47
C THR A 106 -7.62 8.93 7.95
N SER A 107 -8.04 9.95 7.18
CA SER A 107 -8.19 9.81 5.72
C SER A 107 -6.89 9.46 5.00
N ASN A 108 -5.74 9.96 5.47
CA ASN A 108 -4.46 9.68 4.82
C ASN A 108 -3.92 8.31 5.24
N LEU A 109 -4.07 7.94 6.53
CA LEU A 109 -3.76 6.58 6.99
C LEU A 109 -4.56 5.53 6.21
N GLU A 110 -5.87 5.73 6.06
CA GLU A 110 -6.73 4.85 5.26
C GLU A 110 -6.35 4.84 3.78
N ALA A 111 -6.02 5.99 3.20
CA ALA A 111 -5.56 6.08 1.82
C ALA A 111 -4.23 5.33 1.60
N TYR A 112 -3.36 5.32 2.61
CA TYR A 112 -2.09 4.59 2.57
C TYR A 112 -2.29 3.07 2.71
N VAL A 113 -3.21 2.64 3.58
CA VAL A 113 -3.63 1.23 3.66
C VAL A 113 -4.28 0.77 2.34
N LYS A 114 -5.14 1.61 1.74
CA LYS A 114 -5.74 1.34 0.42
C LYS A 114 -4.68 1.20 -0.66
N TRP A 115 -3.63 2.01 -0.61
CA TRP A 115 -2.49 1.89 -1.53
C TRP A 115 -1.73 0.57 -1.36
N PHE A 116 -1.39 0.20 -0.12
CA PHE A 116 -0.76 -1.10 0.16
C PHE A 116 -1.58 -2.25 -0.42
N ASN A 117 -2.88 -2.29 -0.13
CA ASN A 117 -3.78 -3.32 -0.65
C ASN A 117 -3.87 -3.27 -2.18
N ARG A 118 -4.00 -2.09 -2.78
CA ARG A 118 -3.99 -1.93 -4.23
C ARG A 118 -2.75 -2.55 -4.85
N LEU A 119 -1.56 -2.29 -4.29
CA LEU A 119 -0.31 -2.85 -4.80
C LEU A 119 -0.29 -4.38 -4.68
N CYS A 120 -0.73 -4.95 -3.56
CA CYS A 120 -0.86 -6.41 -3.41
C CYS A 120 -1.74 -7.02 -4.50
N TYR A 121 -2.93 -6.45 -4.72
CA TYR A 121 -3.89 -6.93 -5.71
C TYR A 121 -3.43 -6.67 -7.15
N LEU A 122 -2.71 -5.58 -7.41
CA LEU A 122 -2.10 -5.30 -8.71
C LEU A 122 -1.08 -6.38 -9.06
N VAL A 123 -0.16 -6.69 -8.15
CA VAL A 123 0.84 -7.77 -8.34
C VAL A 123 0.15 -9.10 -8.63
N ALA A 124 -0.86 -9.48 -7.84
CA ALA A 124 -1.61 -10.71 -8.07
C ALA A 124 -2.34 -10.70 -9.43
N THR A 125 -2.93 -9.57 -9.81
CA THR A 125 -3.62 -9.39 -11.09
C THR A 125 -2.66 -9.55 -12.27
N GLU A 126 -1.51 -8.87 -12.24
CA GLU A 126 -0.48 -8.98 -13.28
C GLU A 126 0.06 -10.40 -13.43
N ILE A 127 0.12 -11.18 -12.35
CA ILE A 127 0.55 -12.59 -12.40
C ILE A 127 -0.55 -13.50 -12.96
N CYS A 128 -1.81 -13.27 -12.60
CA CYS A 128 -2.93 -14.11 -13.02
C CYS A 128 -3.47 -13.77 -14.43
N MET A 129 -3.17 -12.57 -14.96
CA MET A 129 -3.69 -12.10 -16.25
C MET A 129 -3.10 -12.83 -17.47
N PRO A 130 -1.79 -13.14 -17.56
CA PRO A 130 -1.24 -13.78 -18.75
C PRO A 130 -1.74 -15.23 -18.93
N ALA A 131 -2.32 -15.52 -20.09
CA ALA A 131 -2.82 -16.85 -20.42
C ALA A 131 -1.68 -17.90 -20.49
N LYS A 132 -0.48 -17.49 -20.94
CA LYS A 132 0.65 -18.41 -21.12
C LYS A 132 1.47 -18.52 -19.83
N LYS A 133 1.65 -19.76 -19.37
CA LYS A 133 2.48 -20.12 -18.20
C LYS A 133 3.88 -19.48 -18.20
N LYS A 134 4.55 -19.42 -19.36
CA LYS A 134 5.89 -18.82 -19.48
C LYS A 134 5.87 -17.32 -19.18
N GLN A 135 4.84 -16.61 -19.63
CA GLN A 135 4.69 -15.17 -19.38
C GLN A 135 4.39 -14.91 -17.90
N ARG A 136 3.51 -15.70 -17.28
CA ARG A 136 3.26 -15.60 -15.83
C ARG A 136 4.54 -15.78 -15.01
N ALA A 137 5.36 -16.78 -15.35
CA ALA A 137 6.65 -16.99 -14.68
C ALA A 137 7.58 -15.79 -14.83
N GLN A 138 7.62 -15.15 -16.01
CA GLN A 138 8.40 -13.92 -16.22
C GLN A 138 7.91 -12.75 -15.36
N VAL A 139 6.59 -12.58 -15.23
CA VAL A 139 6.00 -11.54 -14.37
C VAL A 139 6.35 -11.78 -12.89
N ILE A 140 6.31 -13.04 -12.44
CA ILE A 140 6.73 -13.39 -11.07
C ILE A 140 8.22 -13.05 -10.87
N GLU A 141 9.10 -13.47 -11.77
CA GLU A 141 10.54 -13.17 -11.69
C GLU A 141 10.82 -11.67 -11.69
N PHE A 142 10.08 -10.91 -12.51
CA PHE A 142 10.15 -9.45 -12.53
C PHE A 142 9.78 -8.86 -11.16
N PHE A 143 8.65 -9.24 -10.56
CA PHE A 143 8.26 -8.71 -9.25
C PHE A 143 9.18 -9.17 -8.11
N ILE A 144 9.82 -10.34 -8.20
CA ILE A 144 10.87 -10.74 -7.26
C ILE A 144 12.06 -9.76 -7.33
N ASP A 145 12.49 -9.39 -8.53
CA ASP A 145 13.58 -8.43 -8.69
C ASP A 145 13.15 -7.01 -8.26
N VAL A 146 11.90 -6.59 -8.51
CA VAL A 146 11.36 -5.31 -8.00
C VAL A 146 11.36 -5.29 -6.48
N ALA A 147 10.88 -6.36 -5.83
CA ALA A 147 10.86 -6.49 -4.39
C ALA A 147 12.28 -6.42 -3.78
N ARG A 148 13.25 -7.08 -4.41
CA ARG A 148 14.66 -6.97 -4.02
C ARG A 148 15.16 -5.53 -4.10
N GLU A 149 14.82 -4.79 -5.15
CA GLU A 149 15.20 -3.38 -5.27
C GLU A 149 14.49 -2.50 -4.24
N CYS A 150 13.22 -2.78 -3.91
CA CYS A 150 12.54 -2.13 -2.79
C CYS A 150 13.31 -2.35 -1.48
N PHE A 151 13.77 -3.58 -1.19
CA PHE A 151 14.62 -3.86 -0.02
C PHE A 151 15.92 -3.03 -0.04
N ASN A 152 16.62 -2.98 -1.17
CA ASN A 152 17.87 -2.24 -1.32
C ASN A 152 17.69 -0.72 -1.10
N ILE A 153 16.58 -0.16 -1.59
CA ILE A 153 16.25 1.25 -1.42
C ILE A 153 15.91 1.58 0.04
N GLY A 154 15.41 0.60 0.82
CA GLY A 154 14.81 0.84 2.14
C GLY A 154 13.29 1.04 2.07
N ASN A 155 12.68 0.64 0.95
CA ASN A 155 11.22 0.61 0.77
C ASN A 155 10.61 -0.72 1.24
N PHE A 156 10.47 -0.88 2.55
CA PHE A 156 9.98 -2.12 3.14
C PHE A 156 8.46 -2.29 3.00
N ASN A 157 7.70 -1.20 2.83
CA ASN A 157 6.25 -1.26 2.65
C ASN A 157 5.87 -1.87 1.29
N SER A 158 6.46 -1.37 0.20
CA SER A 158 6.23 -1.94 -1.14
C SER A 158 6.80 -3.35 -1.26
N LEU A 159 7.95 -3.64 -0.65
CA LEU A 159 8.49 -5.00 -0.53
C LEU A 159 7.44 -5.95 0.07
N MET A 160 6.88 -5.59 1.23
CA MET A 160 5.89 -6.42 1.90
C MET A 160 4.61 -6.56 1.06
N ALA A 161 4.18 -5.50 0.38
CA ALA A 161 3.00 -5.55 -0.49
C ALA A 161 3.19 -6.51 -1.67
N ILE A 162 4.37 -6.49 -2.30
CA ILE A 162 4.71 -7.38 -3.41
C ILE A 162 4.77 -8.84 -2.94
N ILE A 163 5.44 -9.12 -1.82
CA ILE A 163 5.45 -10.47 -1.21
C ILE A 163 4.02 -10.93 -0.90
N SER A 164 3.22 -10.06 -0.28
CA SER A 164 1.82 -10.35 0.07
C SER A 164 0.97 -10.68 -1.15
N GLY A 165 1.13 -9.93 -2.26
CA GLY A 165 0.46 -10.21 -3.53
C GLY A 165 0.84 -11.57 -4.12
N MET A 166 2.13 -11.94 -4.08
CA MET A 166 2.60 -13.26 -4.54
C MET A 166 2.13 -14.42 -3.65
N ASN A 167 1.95 -14.17 -2.35
CA ASN A 167 1.50 -15.16 -1.38
C ASN A 167 -0.02 -15.33 -1.30
N MET A 168 -0.79 -14.48 -2.00
CA MET A 168 -2.24 -14.70 -2.15
C MET A 168 -2.52 -16.09 -2.70
N SER A 169 -3.48 -16.78 -2.11
CA SER A 169 -3.91 -18.14 -2.50
C SER A 169 -4.13 -18.33 -4.03
N PRO A 170 -4.80 -17.44 -4.78
CA PRO A 170 -4.94 -17.59 -6.23
C PRO A 170 -3.59 -17.59 -6.99
N VAL A 171 -2.54 -16.96 -6.46
CA VAL A 171 -1.20 -16.95 -7.06
C VAL A 171 -0.38 -18.16 -6.58
N SER A 172 -0.33 -18.41 -5.27
CA SER A 172 0.48 -19.47 -4.67
C SER A 172 0.03 -20.89 -5.06
N ARG A 173 -1.21 -21.06 -5.53
CA ARG A 173 -1.72 -22.33 -6.09
C ARG A 173 -1.22 -22.67 -7.50
N LEU A 174 -0.63 -21.73 -8.24
CA LEU A 174 -0.19 -21.93 -9.63
C LEU A 174 1.10 -22.79 -9.71
N LYS A 175 1.07 -24.02 -9.20
CA LYS A 175 2.26 -24.86 -8.99
C LYS A 175 3.04 -25.11 -10.28
N LYS A 176 2.35 -25.23 -11.42
CA LYS A 176 3.03 -25.43 -12.70
C LYS A 176 3.77 -24.16 -13.13
N THR A 177 3.22 -22.98 -12.87
CA THR A 177 3.89 -21.70 -13.09
C THR A 177 5.09 -21.55 -12.15
N TRP A 178 4.93 -21.77 -10.85
CA TRP A 178 6.01 -21.68 -9.86
C TRP A 178 7.18 -22.64 -10.16
N SER A 179 6.92 -23.81 -10.73
CA SER A 179 7.99 -24.74 -11.17
C SER A 179 8.94 -24.17 -12.23
N LYS A 180 8.57 -23.06 -12.89
CA LYS A 180 9.39 -22.36 -13.88
C LYS A 180 10.14 -21.14 -13.34
N VAL A 181 9.86 -20.75 -12.09
CA VAL A 181 10.42 -19.56 -11.44
C VAL A 181 11.66 -19.95 -10.63
N LYS A 182 12.71 -19.12 -10.68
CA LYS A 182 13.84 -19.25 -9.75
C LYS A 182 13.50 -18.69 -8.37
N THR A 183 12.94 -19.53 -7.51
CA THR A 183 12.37 -19.12 -6.20
C THR A 183 13.39 -18.77 -5.11
N ALA A 184 14.68 -19.09 -5.28
CA ALA A 184 15.69 -18.85 -4.24
C ALA A 184 15.73 -17.39 -3.75
N LYS A 185 15.67 -16.42 -4.68
CA LYS A 185 15.60 -14.99 -4.33
C LYS A 185 14.33 -14.64 -3.55
N PHE A 186 13.20 -15.22 -3.95
CA PHE A 186 11.91 -14.99 -3.29
C PHE A 186 11.94 -15.47 -1.83
N PHE A 187 12.42 -16.69 -1.59
CA PHE A 187 12.53 -17.23 -0.22
C PHE A 187 13.44 -16.40 0.69
N ILE A 188 14.50 -15.81 0.13
CA ILE A 188 15.35 -14.88 0.91
C ILE A 188 14.54 -13.65 1.32
N LEU A 189 13.76 -13.06 0.40
CA LEU A 189 12.93 -11.89 0.70
C LEU A 189 11.81 -12.21 1.70
N GLU A 190 11.18 -13.38 1.58
CA GLU A 190 10.20 -13.86 2.57
C GLU A 190 10.84 -14.01 3.95
N HIS A 191 12.04 -14.58 4.02
CA HIS A 191 12.77 -14.72 5.28
C HIS A 191 13.11 -13.37 5.93
N GLN A 192 13.42 -12.34 5.13
CA GLN A 192 13.65 -10.98 5.64
C GLN A 192 12.38 -10.36 6.24
N MET A 193 11.21 -10.69 5.71
CA MET A 193 9.91 -10.16 6.16
C MET A 193 9.12 -11.13 7.05
N ASP A 194 9.76 -12.20 7.50
CA ASP A 194 9.12 -13.25 8.30
C ASP A 194 8.65 -12.72 9.66
N PRO A 195 7.42 -13.07 10.12
CA PRO A 195 6.87 -12.56 11.37
C PRO A 195 7.48 -13.17 12.64
N THR A 196 8.31 -14.21 12.54
CA THR A 196 8.93 -14.88 13.70
C THR A 196 9.75 -13.90 14.53
N GLY A 197 9.68 -14.06 15.86
CA GLY A 197 10.37 -13.17 16.79
C GLY A 197 9.88 -11.71 16.71
N ASN A 198 8.58 -11.51 16.41
CA ASN A 198 7.98 -10.20 16.15
C ASN A 198 8.71 -9.44 15.03
N PHE A 199 8.90 -10.10 13.89
CA PHE A 199 9.60 -9.57 12.72
C PHE A 199 11.07 -9.24 12.99
N TYR A 200 11.80 -10.15 13.64
CA TYR A 200 13.20 -9.93 14.07
C TYR A 200 14.13 -9.52 12.91
N ASN A 201 14.05 -10.23 11.79
CA ASN A 201 14.88 -9.97 10.60
C ASN A 201 14.58 -8.60 10.00
N TYR A 202 13.30 -8.32 9.73
CA TYR A 202 12.84 -7.02 9.24
C TYR A 202 13.29 -5.88 10.17
N ARG A 203 13.13 -6.02 11.49
CA ARG A 203 13.56 -4.98 12.44
C ARG A 203 15.06 -4.74 12.40
N THR A 204 15.85 -5.79 12.16
CA THR A 204 17.30 -5.66 11.96
C THR A 204 17.61 -4.91 10.67
N ALA A 205 16.93 -5.23 9.57
CA ALA A 205 17.07 -4.52 8.29
C ALA A 205 16.63 -3.05 8.41
N LEU A 206 15.52 -2.77 9.09
CA LEU A 206 15.02 -1.42 9.34
C LEU A 206 16.02 -0.58 10.15
N ARG A 207 16.61 -1.14 11.22
CA ARG A 207 17.67 -0.47 11.98
C ARG A 207 18.88 -0.15 11.10
N GLY A 208 19.28 -1.09 10.23
CA GLY A 208 20.36 -0.86 9.27
C GLY A 208 20.05 0.28 8.29
N ALA A 209 18.81 0.34 7.78
CA ALA A 209 18.36 1.42 6.91
C ALA A 209 18.30 2.78 7.64
N ALA A 210 17.79 2.80 8.88
CA ALA A 210 17.77 4.00 9.71
C ALA A 210 19.19 4.51 10.00
N HIS A 211 20.13 3.61 10.32
CA HIS A 211 21.53 3.99 10.51
C HIS A 211 22.17 4.55 9.24
N ARG A 212 21.96 3.88 8.09
CA ARG A 212 22.37 4.39 6.77
C ARG A 212 21.84 5.80 6.50
N SER A 213 20.58 6.06 6.85
CA SER A 213 19.96 7.38 6.66
C SER A 213 20.63 8.46 7.52
N LEU A 214 21.05 8.13 8.74
CA LEU A 214 21.71 9.07 9.65
C LEU A 214 23.11 9.46 9.15
N THR A 215 23.83 8.52 8.54
CA THR A 215 25.18 8.73 8.01
C THR A 215 25.21 8.99 6.50
N ALA A 216 24.07 9.32 5.90
CA ALA A 216 23.91 9.40 4.46
C ALA A 216 24.73 10.54 3.83
N HIS A 217 25.36 10.25 2.69
CA HIS A 217 26.05 11.25 1.86
C HIS A 217 25.23 11.66 0.63
N SER A 218 24.11 10.97 0.38
CA SER A 218 23.18 11.25 -0.71
C SER A 218 21.72 11.14 -0.23
N ASN A 219 20.79 11.78 -0.94
CA ASN A 219 19.35 11.66 -0.62
C ASN A 219 18.83 10.24 -0.82
N ARG A 220 19.45 9.44 -1.69
CA ARG A 220 19.09 8.03 -1.90
C ARG A 220 19.30 7.19 -0.65
N GLU A 221 20.37 7.44 0.09
CA GLU A 221 20.69 6.68 1.29
C GLU A 221 19.78 7.03 2.47
N LYS A 222 19.12 8.21 2.41
CA LYS A 222 18.18 8.68 3.44
C LYS A 222 16.81 7.99 3.40
N ILE A 223 16.49 7.27 2.32
CA ILE A 223 15.16 6.68 2.16
C ILE A 223 14.96 5.55 3.17
N VAL A 224 13.93 5.70 4.00
CA VAL A 224 13.45 4.67 4.92
C VAL A 224 11.93 4.69 4.89
N ILE A 225 11.31 3.65 4.33
CA ILE A 225 9.86 3.48 4.32
C ILE A 225 9.56 2.19 5.08
N PRO A 226 9.11 2.28 6.34
CA PRO A 226 8.89 1.11 7.18
C PRO A 226 7.68 0.29 6.67
N PHE A 227 7.63 -1.00 7.04
CA PHE A 227 6.38 -1.76 6.91
C PHE A 227 5.33 -1.14 7.84
N PHE A 228 4.41 -0.41 7.24
CA PHE A 228 3.60 0.57 7.96
C PHE A 228 2.60 -0.06 8.93
N SER A 229 2.02 -1.20 8.56
CA SER A 229 1.10 -1.92 9.44
C SER A 229 1.77 -2.36 10.75
N LEU A 230 3.06 -2.72 10.70
CA LEU A 230 3.82 -3.08 11.89
C LEU A 230 4.20 -1.84 12.72
N LEU A 231 4.55 -0.73 12.07
CA LEU A 231 4.76 0.56 12.76
C LEU A 231 3.50 0.97 13.54
N ILE A 232 2.33 0.94 12.89
CA ILE A 232 1.05 1.26 13.52
C ILE A 232 0.74 0.29 14.67
N LYS A 233 0.99 -1.01 14.47
CA LYS A 233 0.83 -2.03 15.52
C LYS A 233 1.70 -1.72 16.74
N ASP A 234 2.96 -1.34 16.53
CA ASP A 234 3.88 -1.03 17.63
C ASP A 234 3.44 0.22 18.41
N ILE A 235 3.04 1.29 17.70
CA ILE A 235 2.54 2.52 18.33
C ILE A 235 1.24 2.23 19.11
N TYR A 236 0.35 1.40 18.55
CA TYR A 236 -0.87 0.96 19.22
C TYR A 236 -0.54 0.24 20.54
N PHE A 237 0.32 -0.77 20.52
CA PHE A 237 0.65 -1.53 21.73
C PHE A 237 1.39 -0.70 22.78
N LEU A 238 2.23 0.25 22.35
CA LEU A 238 2.85 1.21 23.26
C LEU A 238 1.81 2.13 23.93
N ASN A 239 0.79 2.54 23.18
CA ASN A 239 -0.31 3.31 23.74
C ASN A 239 -1.15 2.48 24.73
N GLU A 240 -1.51 1.25 24.37
CA GLU A 240 -2.36 0.40 25.21
C GLU A 240 -1.64 -0.13 26.45
N GLY A 241 -0.33 -0.36 26.35
CA GLY A 241 0.46 -0.94 27.43
C GLY A 241 0.69 -0.03 28.63
N CYS A 242 0.33 1.26 28.54
CA CYS A 242 0.64 2.27 29.56
C CYS A 242 -0.55 3.21 29.82
N ALA A 243 -0.81 3.52 31.10
CA ALA A 243 -1.84 4.49 31.47
C ALA A 243 -1.44 5.93 31.09
N ASN A 244 -2.42 6.73 30.66
CA ASN A 244 -2.22 8.16 30.33
C ASN A 244 -1.87 9.01 31.56
N ARG A 245 -2.28 8.56 32.75
CA ARG A 245 -2.00 9.21 34.04
C ARG A 245 -1.39 8.20 35.01
N LEU A 246 -0.51 8.70 35.85
CA LEU A 246 0.06 7.97 36.97
C LEU A 246 -0.99 7.83 38.10
N PRO A 247 -0.79 6.93 39.10
CA PRO A 247 -1.73 6.76 40.21
C PRO A 247 -2.00 8.03 41.03
N ASN A 248 -1.09 9.00 41.01
CA ASN A 248 -1.25 10.31 41.65
C ASN A 248 -2.06 11.33 40.80
N GLY A 249 -2.60 10.92 39.66
CA GLY A 249 -3.37 11.76 38.75
C GLY A 249 -2.55 12.62 37.79
N HIS A 250 -1.22 12.66 37.92
CA HIS A 250 -0.34 13.39 36.99
C HIS A 250 -0.27 12.72 35.62
N VAL A 251 0.02 13.51 34.58
CA VAL A 251 0.26 13.00 33.23
C VAL A 251 1.48 12.09 33.21
N ASN A 252 1.35 10.93 32.57
CA ASN A 252 2.46 9.99 32.40
C ASN A 252 3.37 10.45 31.24
N PHE A 253 4.28 11.38 31.53
CA PHE A 253 5.21 11.93 30.53
C PHE A 253 6.12 10.87 29.90
N GLU A 254 6.46 9.80 30.61
CA GLU A 254 7.32 8.74 30.08
C GLU A 254 6.66 8.01 28.91
N LYS A 255 5.37 7.65 29.05
CA LYS A 255 4.56 7.09 27.96
C LYS A 255 4.56 8.00 26.74
N PHE A 256 4.22 9.28 26.93
CA PHE A 256 4.10 10.22 25.83
C PHE A 256 5.45 10.53 25.17
N LEU A 257 6.53 10.52 25.93
CA LEU A 257 7.88 10.67 25.38
C LEU A 257 8.24 9.49 24.49
N GLU A 258 7.93 8.26 24.90
CA GLU A 258 8.20 7.07 24.07
C GLU A 258 7.36 7.05 22.79
N LEU A 259 6.07 7.43 22.88
CA LEU A 259 5.22 7.61 21.69
C LEU A 259 5.78 8.69 20.76
N ALA A 260 6.23 9.81 21.31
CA ALA A 260 6.81 10.91 20.55
C ALA A 260 8.10 10.51 19.83
N LYS A 261 8.93 9.63 20.42
CA LYS A 261 10.13 9.08 19.75
C LYS A 261 9.74 8.26 18.51
N GLN A 262 8.81 7.32 18.66
CA GLN A 262 8.38 6.45 17.56
C GLN A 262 7.77 7.26 16.40
N VAL A 263 6.88 8.20 16.72
CA VAL A 263 6.28 9.08 15.70
C VAL A 263 7.35 10.02 15.12
N GLY A 264 8.23 10.58 15.94
CA GLY A 264 9.29 11.50 15.52
C GLY A 264 10.27 10.89 14.51
N GLU A 265 10.67 9.64 14.70
CA GLU A 265 11.47 8.90 13.72
C GLU A 265 10.76 8.79 12.37
N PHE A 266 9.49 8.38 12.38
CA PHE A 266 8.69 8.31 11.15
C PHE A 266 8.53 9.68 10.46
N ILE A 267 8.30 10.75 11.24
CA ILE A 267 8.21 12.11 10.70
C ILE A 267 9.51 12.54 10.02
N THR A 268 10.65 12.10 10.55
CA THR A 268 11.97 12.37 9.94
C THR A 268 12.10 11.63 8.60
N TRP A 269 11.75 10.35 8.55
CA TRP A 269 11.90 9.55 7.34
C TRP A 269 11.02 10.03 6.17
N LYS A 270 9.81 10.52 6.45
CA LYS A 270 8.91 11.00 5.39
C LYS A 270 9.29 12.36 4.79
N GLN A 271 10.25 13.09 5.37
CA GLN A 271 10.70 14.40 4.86
C GLN A 271 11.71 14.28 3.71
N VAL A 272 12.15 13.07 3.39
CA VAL A 272 13.12 12.83 2.32
C VAL A 272 12.50 13.11 0.96
N GLU A 273 13.13 13.99 0.20
CA GLU A 273 12.80 14.19 -1.21
C GLU A 273 13.25 12.97 -2.01
N CYS A 274 12.35 12.42 -2.84
CA CYS A 274 12.66 11.25 -3.64
C CYS A 274 13.71 11.61 -4.72
N PRO A 275 14.89 10.99 -4.71
CA PRO A 275 16.00 11.38 -5.58
C PRO A 275 15.93 10.74 -6.99
N PHE A 276 14.92 9.92 -7.25
CA PHE A 276 14.78 9.20 -8.52
C PHE A 276 14.05 10.09 -9.53
N GLU A 277 14.32 9.91 -10.82
CA GLU A 277 13.54 10.58 -11.85
C GLU A 277 12.10 10.02 -11.88
N GLN A 278 11.12 10.90 -12.04
CA GLN A 278 9.73 10.52 -12.09
C GLN A 278 9.36 10.10 -13.52
N ASP A 279 8.74 8.93 -13.68
CA ASP A 279 8.10 8.52 -14.94
C ASP A 279 6.56 8.60 -14.77
N PRO A 280 5.92 9.63 -15.34
CA PRO A 280 4.47 9.82 -15.22
C PRO A 280 3.66 8.67 -15.81
N ASN A 281 4.17 7.95 -16.82
CA ASN A 281 3.44 6.84 -17.45
C ASN A 281 3.36 5.64 -16.51
N ILE A 282 4.47 5.31 -15.84
CA ILE A 282 4.53 4.21 -14.87
C ILE A 282 3.66 4.56 -13.66
N ILE A 283 3.78 5.79 -13.13
CA ILE A 283 2.96 6.23 -11.98
C ILE A 283 1.48 6.23 -12.32
N HIS A 284 1.12 6.72 -13.51
CA HIS A 284 -0.27 6.66 -13.97
C HIS A 284 -0.76 5.22 -14.01
N TYR A 285 0.01 4.30 -14.58
CA TYR A 285 -0.33 2.87 -14.62
C TYR A 285 -0.53 2.29 -13.22
N LEU A 286 0.40 2.53 -12.30
CA LEU A 286 0.29 2.07 -10.91
C LEU A 286 -1.02 2.52 -10.24
N HIS A 287 -1.51 3.71 -10.57
CA HIS A 287 -2.77 4.25 -10.02
C HIS A 287 -4.04 3.81 -10.74
N THR A 288 -4.00 3.59 -12.05
CA THR A 288 -5.21 3.39 -12.86
C THR A 288 -5.37 1.99 -13.45
N ALA A 289 -4.32 1.16 -13.40
CA ALA A 289 -4.39 -0.22 -13.87
C ALA A 289 -5.57 -0.96 -13.22
N PRO A 290 -6.35 -1.73 -14.00
CA PRO A 290 -7.44 -2.52 -13.47
C PRO A 290 -6.88 -3.61 -12.55
N ILE A 291 -7.45 -3.74 -11.35
CA ILE A 291 -7.13 -4.81 -10.41
C ILE A 291 -8.32 -5.76 -10.32
N PHE A 292 -8.06 -7.06 -10.28
CA PHE A 292 -9.10 -8.04 -10.06
C PHE A 292 -9.58 -8.00 -8.61
N THR A 293 -10.86 -8.30 -8.42
CA THR A 293 -11.40 -8.65 -7.11
C THR A 293 -10.83 -9.99 -6.66
N GLU A 294 -10.99 -10.34 -5.38
CA GLU A 294 -10.59 -11.66 -4.88
C GLU A 294 -11.19 -12.81 -5.73
N ASP A 295 -12.49 -12.76 -5.98
CA ASP A 295 -13.19 -13.73 -6.83
C ASP A 295 -12.68 -13.75 -8.27
N GLY A 296 -12.35 -12.57 -8.83
CA GLY A 296 -11.75 -12.45 -10.16
C GLY A 296 -10.36 -13.09 -10.23
N LEU A 297 -9.53 -12.92 -9.20
CA LEU A 297 -8.22 -13.56 -9.10
C LEU A 297 -8.35 -15.09 -9.05
N TYR A 298 -9.29 -15.61 -8.25
CA TYR A 298 -9.54 -17.05 -8.19
C TYR A 298 -10.02 -17.60 -9.53
N LEU A 299 -10.95 -16.91 -10.20
CA LEU A 299 -11.43 -17.33 -11.51
C LEU A 299 -10.28 -17.37 -12.53
N ALA A 300 -9.50 -16.28 -12.66
CA ALA A 300 -8.36 -16.21 -13.56
C ALA A 300 -7.27 -17.26 -13.23
N SER A 301 -7.08 -17.55 -11.94
CA SER A 301 -6.18 -18.60 -11.46
C SER A 301 -6.64 -20.00 -11.89
N TYR A 302 -7.94 -20.33 -11.75
CA TYR A 302 -8.48 -21.61 -12.20
C TYR A 302 -8.51 -21.77 -13.72
N GLU A 303 -8.69 -20.68 -14.45
CA GLU A 303 -8.58 -20.66 -15.93
C GLU A 303 -7.13 -20.86 -16.38
N SER A 304 -6.17 -20.32 -15.63
CA SER A 304 -4.73 -20.49 -15.88
C SER A 304 -4.21 -21.89 -15.54
N GLU A 305 -4.66 -22.46 -14.42
CA GLU A 305 -4.33 -23.81 -13.95
C GLU A 305 -5.55 -24.42 -13.28
N SER A 306 -6.09 -25.50 -13.87
CA SER A 306 -7.35 -26.12 -13.43
C SER A 306 -7.34 -26.53 -11.95
N PRO A 307 -8.52 -26.61 -11.30
CA PRO A 307 -8.67 -27.09 -9.93
C PRO A 307 -7.99 -28.44 -9.68
N GLU A 308 -7.26 -28.57 -8.57
CA GLU A 308 -6.51 -29.80 -8.22
C GLU A 308 -7.31 -30.75 -7.33
N ASN A 309 -8.29 -30.25 -6.57
CA ASN A 309 -9.09 -31.03 -5.63
C ASN A 309 -10.59 -30.68 -5.72
N GLN A 310 -11.42 -31.47 -5.04
CA GLN A 310 -12.87 -31.32 -5.08
C GLN A 310 -13.34 -29.95 -4.54
N THR A 311 -12.74 -29.47 -3.45
CA THR A 311 -13.04 -28.14 -2.87
C THR A 311 -12.79 -27.01 -3.87
N GLU A 312 -11.64 -27.02 -4.55
CA GLU A 312 -11.34 -26.04 -5.61
C GLU A 312 -12.30 -26.16 -6.79
N LYS A 313 -12.68 -27.39 -7.16
CA LYS A 313 -13.62 -27.63 -8.27
C LYS A 313 -15.00 -27.06 -7.96
N ASP A 314 -15.46 -27.19 -6.72
CA ASP A 314 -16.74 -26.65 -6.28
C ASP A 314 -16.71 -25.12 -6.16
N ARG A 315 -15.60 -24.56 -5.64
CA ARG A 315 -15.40 -23.09 -5.64
C ARG A 315 -15.38 -22.53 -7.06
N TRP A 316 -14.64 -23.16 -7.98
CA TRP A 316 -14.59 -22.75 -9.39
C TRP A 316 -15.97 -22.75 -10.04
N LYS A 317 -16.76 -23.81 -9.85
CA LYS A 317 -18.15 -23.87 -10.37
C LYS A 317 -19.02 -22.76 -9.78
N SER A 318 -18.93 -22.52 -8.47
CA SER A 318 -19.68 -21.47 -7.79
C SER A 318 -19.31 -20.07 -8.33
N LEU A 319 -18.02 -19.79 -8.47
CA LEU A 319 -17.51 -18.54 -9.04
C LEU A 319 -17.98 -18.35 -10.49
N ARG A 320 -17.87 -19.41 -11.30
CA ARG A 320 -18.31 -19.37 -12.70
C ARG A 320 -19.80 -19.09 -12.81
N SER A 321 -20.63 -19.71 -11.96
CA SER A 321 -22.07 -19.46 -11.90
C SER A 321 -22.37 -18.03 -11.45
N THR A 322 -21.68 -17.53 -10.43
CA THR A 322 -21.95 -16.22 -9.84
C THR A 322 -21.49 -15.06 -10.74
N ILE A 323 -20.35 -15.22 -11.40
CA ILE A 323 -19.72 -14.17 -12.22
C ILE A 323 -20.24 -14.22 -13.67
N LEU A 324 -20.37 -15.42 -14.26
CA LEU A 324 -20.79 -15.57 -15.65
C LEU A 324 -22.29 -15.88 -15.81
N GLY A 325 -23.00 -16.25 -14.73
CA GLY A 325 -24.44 -16.55 -14.76
C GLY A 325 -25.34 -15.37 -14.37
N LYS A 326 -24.78 -14.19 -14.06
CA LYS A 326 -25.53 -12.94 -13.82
C LYS A 326 -25.82 -12.14 -15.10
N THR A 327 -25.68 -12.75 -16.28
CA THR A 327 -26.10 -12.21 -17.58
C THR A 327 -27.37 -12.89 -18.07
#